data_AF-A0A656JYZ1-F1
#
_entry.id   AF-A0A656JYZ1-F1
#
_cell.length_a   1.000
_cell.length_b   1.000
_cell.length_c   1.000
_cell.angle_alpha   90.00
_cell.angle_beta   90.00
_cell.angle_gamma   90.00
#
_symmetry.space_group_name_H-M   'P 1'
#
loop_
_entity.id
_entity.type
_entity.pdbx_description
1 polymer ?
#
loop_
_entity_poly.entity_id
_entity_poly.type
_entity_poly.pdbx_seq_one_letter_code
_entity_poly.pdbx_strand_id
1 'polypeptide(L)' 'RQHRDILQSLVRTLHSGQKRIWLATPYFLPTWKVRRALRSAAARGVDVRLLLTGPRTDHPSVRYAGHRYYP' A
#
# COMPACT_ATOMS: atom_id res chain seq x y z
N ARG A 1 15.15 14.22 -4.55
CA ARG A 1 14.26 14.95 -3.60
C ARG A 1 12.78 14.63 -3.87
N GLN A 2 12.27 14.72 -5.11
CA GLN A 2 10.88 14.42 -5.49
C GLN A 2 10.26 13.11 -4.95
N HIS A 3 11.05 12.02 -4.86
CA HIS A 3 10.52 10.72 -4.40
C HIS A 3 10.05 10.73 -2.94
N ARG A 4 10.63 11.59 -2.09
CA ARG A 4 10.22 11.73 -0.68
C ARG A 4 8.89 12.46 -0.54
N ASP A 5 8.64 13.43 -1.40
CA ASP A 5 7.46 14.28 -1.33
C ASP A 5 6.19 13.49 -1.69
N ILE A 6 6.31 12.61 -2.69
CA ILE A 6 5.24 11.67 -3.08
C ILE A 6 4.92 10.73 -1.91
N LEU A 7 5.92 10.16 -1.25
CA LEU A 7 5.71 9.26 -0.10
C LEU A 7 5.10 9.99 1.10
N GLN A 8 5.51 11.24 1.36
CA GLN A 8 4.94 12.04 2.44
C GLN A 8 3.48 12.41 2.16
N SER A 9 3.18 12.83 0.93
CA SER A 9 1.81 13.10 0.50
C SER A 9 0.94 11.85 0.64
N LEU A 10 1.41 10.69 0.17
CA LEU A 10 0.72 9.42 0.30
C LEU A 10 0.39 9.09 1.76
N VAL A 11 1.38 9.17 2.66
CA VAL A 11 1.16 8.88 4.09
C VAL A 11 0.16 9.86 4.72
N ARG A 12 0.20 11.15 4.36
CA ARG A 12 -0.78 12.14 4.84
C ARG A 12 -2.19 11.78 4.41
N THR A 13 -2.38 11.42 3.14
CA THR A 13 -3.68 11.00 2.60
C THR A 13 -4.20 9.72 3.25
N LEU A 14 -3.32 8.77 3.56
CA LEU A 14 -3.68 7.55 4.31
C LEU A 14 -4.12 7.84 5.75
N HIS A 15 -3.55 8.87 6.38
CA HIS A 15 -3.98 9.29 7.72
C HIS A 15 -5.29 10.07 7.71
N SER A 16 -5.55 10.90 6.69
CA SER A 16 -6.79 11.68 6.60
C SER A 16 -7.98 10.91 6.01
N GLY A 17 -7.76 9.75 5.38
CA GLY A 17 -8.85 8.92 4.86
C GLY A 17 -9.82 8.46 5.95
N GLN A 18 -11.13 8.67 5.72
CA GLN A 18 -12.19 8.42 6.69
C GLN A 18 -13.14 7.28 6.33
N LYS A 19 -13.37 7.00 5.04
CA LYS A 19 -14.38 6.02 4.59
C LYS A 19 -13.78 4.83 3.86
N ARG A 20 -12.96 5.09 2.83
CA ARG A 20 -12.35 4.05 1.99
C ARG A 20 -11.02 4.50 1.42
N ILE A 21 -10.07 3.57 1.33
CA ILE A 21 -8.75 3.77 0.70
C ILE A 21 -8.52 2.63 -0.29
N TRP A 22 -8.31 2.97 -1.56
CA TRP A 22 -7.82 2.04 -2.57
C TRP A 22 -6.36 2.34 -2.87
N LEU A 23 -5.50 1.33 -2.76
CA LEU A 23 -4.11 1.42 -3.20
C LEU A 23 -3.89 0.44 -4.35
N ALA A 24 -3.74 0.98 -5.56
CA ALA A 24 -3.38 0.21 -6.74
C ALA A 24 -1.88 0.33 -6.98
N THR A 25 -1.16 -0.80 -6.94
CA THR A 25 0.27 -0.84 -7.30
C THR A 25 0.60 -2.14 -8.00
N PRO A 26 1.36 -2.11 -9.10
CA PRO A 26 1.77 -3.33 -9.79
C PRO A 26 2.69 -4.18 -8.93
N TYR A 27 3.45 -3.55 -8.02
CA TYR A 27 4.36 -4.22 -7.10
C TYR A 27 4.12 -3.73 -5.68
N PHE A 28 3.59 -4.61 -4.82
CA PHE A 28 3.37 -4.30 -3.42
C PHE A 28 4.64 -4.52 -2.59
N LEU A 29 5.57 -3.58 -2.71
CA LEU A 29 6.75 -3.47 -1.84
C LEU A 29 6.74 -2.15 -1.05
N PRO A 30 5.72 -1.92 -0.20
CA PRO A 30 5.63 -0.68 0.55
C PRO A 30 6.72 -0.59 1.62
N THR A 31 7.19 0.64 1.86
CA THR A 31 8.05 0.93 3.01
C THR A 31 7.31 0.70 4.33
N TRP A 32 8.06 0.52 5.41
CA TRP A 32 7.51 0.38 6.77
C TRP A 32 6.51 1.48 7.16
N LYS A 33 6.76 2.74 6.74
CA LYS A 33 5.87 3.87 7.02
C LYS A 33 4.51 3.72 6.35
N VAL A 34 4.50 3.35 5.07
CA VAL A 34 3.26 3.16 4.29
C VAL A 34 2.46 1.98 4.86
N ARG A 35 3.11 0.87 5.21
CA ARG A 35 2.44 -0.28 5.86
C ARG A 35 1.79 0.10 7.19
N ARG A 36 2.48 0.88 8.03
CA ARG A 36 1.94 1.32 9.31
C ARG A 36 0.75 2.27 9.12
N ALA A 37 0.81 3.17 8.14
CA ALA A 37 -0.28 4.08 7.82
C ALA A 37 -1.53 3.33 7.32
N LEU A 38 -1.36 2.34 6.42
CA LEU A 38 -2.46 1.48 5.95
C LEU A 38 -3.10 0.68 7.09
N ARG A 39 -2.29 0.05 7.94
CA ARG A 39 -2.78 -0.68 9.12
C ARG A 39 -3.49 0.23 10.11
N SER A 40 -2.96 1.42 10.34
CA SER A 40 -3.61 2.43 11.18
C SER A 40 -4.96 2.84 10.61
N ALA A 41 -5.07 3.05 9.29
CA ALA A 41 -6.34 3.37 8.65
C ALA A 41 -7.36 2.24 8.79
N ALA A 42 -6.95 0.99 8.54
CA ALA A 42 -7.82 -0.17 8.76
C ALA A 42 -8.28 -0.28 10.23
N ALA A 43 -7.38 -0.04 11.19
CA ALA A 43 -7.72 -0.05 12.62
C ALA A 43 -8.69 1.06 13.04
N ARG A 44 -8.77 2.18 12.29
CA ARG A 44 -9.77 3.23 12.48
C ARG A 44 -11.14 2.89 11.88
N GLY A 45 -11.31 1.71 11.27
CA GLY A 45 -12.55 1.30 10.60
C GLY A 45 -12.69 1.77 9.15
N VAL A 46 -11.60 2.28 8.54
CA VAL A 46 -11.59 2.65 7.12
C VAL A 46 -11.51 1.38 6.27
N ASP A 47 -12.34 1.28 5.22
CA ASP A 47 -12.27 0.17 4.24
C ASP A 47 -11.00 0.31 3.38
N VAL A 48 -9.96 -0.46 3.69
CA VAL A 48 -8.67 -0.43 2.98
C VAL A 48 -8.58 -1.60 2.02
N ARG A 49 -8.47 -1.32 0.72
CA ARG A 49 -8.37 -2.31 -0.36
C ARG A 49 -7.09 -2.15 -1.15
N LEU A 50 -6.39 -3.27 -1.38
CA LEU A 50 -5.17 -3.31 -2.18
C LEU A 50 -5.50 -3.96 -3.53
N LEU A 51 -5.30 -3.21 -4.62
CA LEU A 51 -5.40 -3.75 -5.97
C LEU A 51 -3.99 -4.06 -6.46
N LEU A 52 -3.67 -5.35 -6.54
CA LEU A 52 -2.35 -5.84 -6.92
C LEU A 52 -2.42 -6.51 -8.29
N THR A 53 -1.28 -6.59 -8.98
CA THR A 53 -1.22 -7.37 -10.23
C THR A 53 -1.51 -8.83 -9.96
N GLY A 54 -2.30 -9.42 -10.86
CA GLY A 54 -2.69 -10.82 -10.79
C GLY A 54 -1.52 -11.79 -11.05
N PRO A 55 -1.80 -13.10 -11.13
CA PRO A 55 -0.78 -14.14 -11.24
C PRO A 55 0.05 -14.11 -12.54
N ARG A 56 -0.27 -13.26 -13.52
CA ARG A 56 0.59 -12.96 -14.66
C ARG A 56 1.32 -11.64 -14.38
N THR A 57 2.60 -11.73 -14.03
CA THR A 57 3.45 -10.55 -13.78
C THR A 57 4.84 -10.84 -14.34
N ASP A 58 5.49 -9.83 -14.90
CA ASP A 58 6.81 -9.97 -15.56
C ASP A 58 7.95 -10.20 -14.55
N HIS A 59 7.69 -9.96 -13.26
CA HIS A 59 8.65 -10.13 -12.16
C HIS A 59 8.10 -11.03 -11.02
N PRO A 60 8.13 -12.37 -11.18
CA PRO A 60 7.58 -13.31 -10.20
C PRO A 60 8.25 -13.25 -8.80
N SER A 61 9.52 -12.86 -8.73
CA SER A 61 10.26 -12.67 -7.47
C SER A 61 9.67 -11.54 -6.60
N VAL A 62 9.24 -10.45 -7.24
CA VAL A 62 8.60 -9.31 -6.55
C VAL A 62 7.22 -9.70 -6.02
N ARG A 63 6.50 -10.56 -6.75
CA ARG A 63 5.22 -11.12 -6.27
C ARG A 63 5.42 -11.99 -5.04
N TYR A 64 6.43 -12.87 -5.05
CA TYR A 64 6.76 -13.72 -3.90
C TYR A 64 7.15 -12.90 -2.67
N ALA A 65 7.93 -11.83 -2.85
CA ALA A 65 8.28 -10.91 -1.78
C ALA A 65 7.06 -10.10 -1.27
N GLY A 66 6.14 -9.73 -2.15
CA GLY A 66 4.90 -9.03 -1.84
C GLY A 66 3.91 -9.87 -1.03
N HIS A 67 3.75 -11.15 -1.38
CA HIS A 67 2.87 -12.12 -0.70
C HIS A 67 3.20 -12.33 0.78
N ARG A 68 4.38 -11.90 1.24
CA ARG A 68 4.73 -11.93 2.67
C ARG A 68 4.01 -10.84 3.47
N TYR A 69 3.46 -9.82 2.81
CA TYR A 69 2.88 -8.64 3.45
C TYR A 69 1.34 -8.61 3.46
N TYR A 70 0.69 -9.58 2.81
CA TYR A 70 -0.75 -9.79 2.84
C TYR A 70 -1.02 -11.31 2.87
N PRO A 71 -1.97 -11.80 3.71
CA PRO A 71 -2.35 -13.22 3.71
C PRO A 71 -2.99 -13.63 2.37
#